data_AF-A0A6M0RDB8-F1
#
_entry.id   AF-A0A6M0RDB8-F1
#
_cell.length_a   1.000
_cell.length_b   1.000
_cell.length_c   1.000
_cell.angle_alpha   90.00
_cell.angle_beta   90.00
_cell.angle_gamma   90.00
#
_symmetry.space_group_name_H-M   'P 1'
#
loop_
_entity.id
_entity.type
_entity.pdbx_description
1 polymer ?
#
loop_
_entity_poly.entity_id
_entity_poly.type
_entity_poly.pdbx_seq_one_letter_code
_entity_poly.pdbx_strand_id
1 'polypeptide(L)'
;MDVNEGVFLDGLETNYFQVSNYIFDLEFIVMADKRIITKNFYGKGKHKYEIITEERGLNAAEKIVFIYLCRCANNGKTAFPSYKNIANNCSISLESARQAINVLADNKFILKKHRGYMEDKELQRTKNYSNIYKINNYIERLKHKEN
;
A
#
# COMPACT_ATOMS: atom_id res chain seq x y z
N MET A 1 -47.50 -1.01 19.88
CA MET A 1 -46.39 -0.04 19.91
C MET A 1 -45.49 -0.49 21.03
N ASP A 2 -44.29 -0.92 20.68
CA ASP A 2 -43.06 -0.66 21.44
C ASP A 2 -41.92 -1.08 20.52
N VAL A 3 -41.42 -0.08 19.81
CA VAL A 3 -40.17 -0.13 19.05
C VAL A 3 -39.06 -0.22 20.10
N ASN A 4 -38.43 -1.38 20.23
CA ASN A 4 -37.23 -1.51 21.05
C ASN A 4 -36.15 -0.62 20.44
N GLU A 5 -35.92 0.50 21.11
CA GLU A 5 -34.91 1.50 20.82
C GLU A 5 -33.54 0.83 20.74
N GLY A 6 -32.81 1.18 19.69
CA GLY A 6 -31.47 0.67 19.43
C GLY A 6 -30.56 0.96 20.61
N VAL A 7 -29.98 -0.10 21.17
CA VAL A 7 -28.92 -0.03 22.17
C VAL A 7 -27.72 0.66 21.53
N PHE A 8 -27.57 1.96 21.80
CA PHE A 8 -26.33 2.68 21.54
C PHE A 8 -25.23 2.07 22.41
N LEU A 9 -24.36 1.29 21.79
CA LEU A 9 -23.13 0.80 22.40
C LEU A 9 -22.12 1.96 22.46
N ASP A 10 -22.32 2.87 23.41
CA ASP A 10 -21.34 3.87 23.80
C ASP A 10 -20.11 3.14 24.37
N GLY A 11 -18.97 3.23 23.69
CA GLY A 11 -17.67 2.85 24.26
C GLY A 11 -16.95 1.63 23.66
N LEU A 12 -17.48 0.99 22.61
CA LEU A 12 -16.63 0.19 21.73
C LEU A 12 -16.02 1.14 20.70
N GLU A 13 -14.77 1.60 20.94
CA GLU A 13 -13.96 2.17 19.86
C GLU A 13 -14.05 1.19 18.68
N THR A 14 -14.71 1.62 17.61
CA THR A 14 -14.87 0.81 16.41
C THR A 14 -13.49 0.62 15.81
N ASN A 15 -12.82 -0.46 16.19
CA ASN A 15 -11.50 -0.85 15.67
C ASN A 15 -11.55 -1.28 14.19
N TYR A 16 -12.75 -1.29 13.60
CA TYR A 16 -12.94 -1.51 12.17
C TYR A 16 -12.98 -0.15 11.45
N PHE A 17 -12.06 0.03 10.52
CA PHE A 17 -12.09 1.16 9.61
C PHE A 17 -13.22 0.94 8.61
N GLN A 18 -14.17 1.88 8.54
CA GLN A 18 -15.10 1.94 7.42
C GLN A 18 -14.34 2.46 6.18
N VAL A 19 -13.64 1.57 5.47
CA VAL A 19 -13.37 1.87 4.05
C VAL A 19 -14.69 1.68 3.35
N SER A 20 -15.05 2.59 2.46
CA SER A 20 -16.19 2.32 1.60
C SER A 20 -15.93 1.02 0.82
N ASN A 21 -16.90 0.10 0.85
CA ASN A 21 -16.81 -1.21 0.23
C ASN A 21 -16.34 -1.15 -1.23
N TYR A 22 -16.63 -0.04 -1.93
CA TYR A 22 -16.16 0.19 -3.30
C TYR A 22 -14.64 0.01 -3.46
N ILE A 23 -13.81 0.21 -2.43
CA ILE A 23 -12.35 0.08 -2.60
C ILE A 23 -11.93 -1.35 -2.95
N PHE A 24 -12.72 -2.34 -2.54
CA PHE A 24 -12.48 -3.74 -2.84
C PHE A 24 -12.95 -4.08 -4.26
N ASP A 25 -14.02 -3.42 -4.70
CA ASP A 25 -14.67 -3.61 -6.01
C ASP A 25 -14.06 -2.76 -7.13
N LEU A 26 -13.30 -1.72 -6.81
CA LEU A 26 -12.57 -0.91 -7.79
C LEU A 26 -11.39 -1.71 -8.35
N GLU A 27 -11.42 -1.96 -9.65
CA GLU A 27 -10.25 -2.44 -10.39
C GLU A 27 -9.25 -1.30 -10.58
N PHE A 28 -8.39 -1.12 -9.59
CA PHE A 28 -7.22 -0.25 -9.73
C PHE A 28 -6.22 -0.90 -10.68
N ILE A 29 -6.06 -0.29 -11.84
CA ILE A 29 -5.10 -0.72 -12.84
C ILE A 29 -3.71 -0.13 -12.56
N VAL A 30 -2.67 -0.95 -12.74
CA VAL A 30 -1.26 -0.61 -12.63
C VAL A 30 -0.48 -1.16 -13.81
N MET A 31 0.61 -0.48 -14.14
CA MET A 31 1.71 -1.05 -14.91
C MET A 31 2.68 -1.73 -13.94
N ALA A 32 2.95 -3.01 -14.12
CA ALA A 32 3.83 -3.76 -13.23
C ALA A 32 4.75 -4.72 -13.99
N ASP A 33 5.97 -4.85 -13.47
CA ASP A 33 6.96 -5.78 -14.00
C ASP A 33 6.62 -7.22 -13.62
N LYS A 34 6.73 -8.11 -14.60
CA LYS A 34 6.52 -9.55 -14.49
C LYS A 34 7.71 -10.28 -15.06
N ARG A 35 8.23 -11.23 -14.28
CA ARG A 35 9.31 -12.12 -14.72
C ARG A 35 8.74 -13.30 -15.48
N ILE A 36 9.15 -13.46 -16.72
CA ILE A 36 8.81 -14.61 -17.55
C ILE A 36 10.03 -15.53 -17.66
N ILE A 37 9.80 -16.82 -17.43
CA ILE A 37 10.81 -17.86 -17.62
C ILE A 37 10.80 -18.26 -19.09
N THR A 38 11.91 -18.02 -19.80
CA THR A 38 12.11 -18.56 -21.13
C THR A 38 12.88 -19.88 -21.01
N LYS A 39 12.33 -20.95 -21.59
CA LYS A 39 12.99 -22.25 -21.65
C LYS A 39 14.02 -22.23 -22.78
N ASN A 40 15.21 -22.74 -22.52
CA ASN A 40 16.18 -22.99 -23.59
C ASN A 40 15.77 -24.29 -24.31
N PHE A 41 15.81 -24.30 -25.64
CA PHE A 41 15.25 -25.35 -26.52
C PHE A 41 15.92 -26.75 -26.38
N TYR A 42 16.91 -26.93 -25.50
CA TYR A 42 17.71 -28.16 -25.39
C TYR A 42 17.87 -28.74 -23.97
N GLY A 43 17.04 -28.34 -23.01
CA GLY A 43 16.93 -29.02 -21.69
C GLY A 43 18.17 -28.99 -20.77
N LYS A 44 19.31 -28.43 -21.21
CA LYS A 44 20.53 -28.25 -20.42
C LYS A 44 20.98 -26.78 -20.49
N GLY A 45 20.65 -26.00 -19.47
CA GLY A 45 21.06 -24.60 -19.34
C GLY A 45 20.29 -23.86 -18.24
N LYS A 46 20.86 -22.79 -17.68
CA LYS A 46 20.17 -21.93 -16.71
C LYS A 46 18.95 -21.29 -17.37
N HIS A 47 17.82 -21.23 -16.65
CA HIS A 47 16.64 -20.48 -17.08
C HIS A 47 17.03 -19.03 -17.37
N LYS A 48 16.61 -18.52 -18.52
CA LYS A 48 16.72 -17.09 -18.84
C LYS A 48 15.42 -16.42 -18.40
N TYR A 49 15.56 -15.31 -17.69
CA TYR A 49 14.42 -14.49 -17.28
C TYR A 49 14.36 -13.25 -18.16
N GLU A 50 13.16 -12.93 -18.60
CA GLU A 50 12.83 -11.64 -19.21
C GLU A 50 11.89 -10.90 -18.26
N ILE A 51 12.05 -9.58 -18.18
CA ILE A 51 11.15 -8.70 -17.46
C ILE A 51 10.30 -8.01 -18.51
N ILE A 52 8.99 -8.20 -18.43
CA ILE A 52 8.02 -7.43 -19.20
C ILE A 52 7.23 -6.54 -18.25
N THR A 53 6.85 -5.35 -18.70
CA THR A 53 5.92 -4.49 -17.97
C THR A 53 4.55 -4.65 -18.60
N GLU A 54 3.55 -5.08 -17.83
CA GLU A 54 2.17 -5.29 -18.30
C GLU A 54 1.15 -4.51 -17.48
N GLU A 55 0.01 -4.20 -18.10
CA GLU A 55 -1.15 -3.63 -17.44
C GLU A 55 -1.92 -4.73 -16.70
N ARG A 56 -2.22 -4.51 -15.42
CA ARG A 56 -3.02 -5.44 -14.60
C ARG A 56 -3.71 -4.74 -13.44
N GLY A 57 -4.69 -5.39 -12.84
CA GLY A 57 -5.24 -4.98 -11.55
C GLY A 57 -4.22 -5.10 -10.40
N LEU A 58 -4.40 -4.30 -9.35
CA LEU A 58 -3.69 -4.50 -8.08
C LEU A 58 -3.94 -5.91 -7.53
N ASN A 59 -2.88 -6.60 -7.14
CA ASN A 59 -3.00 -7.89 -6.48
C ASN A 59 -3.41 -7.71 -5.00
N ALA A 60 -3.72 -8.83 -4.33
CA ALA A 60 -4.18 -8.80 -2.94
C ALA A 60 -3.19 -8.12 -1.97
N ALA A 61 -1.89 -8.36 -2.14
CA ALA A 61 -0.86 -7.77 -1.28
C ALA A 61 -0.77 -6.25 -1.48
N GLU A 62 -0.85 -5.76 -2.71
CA GLU A 62 -0.86 -4.34 -3.02
C GLU A 62 -2.12 -3.66 -2.48
N LYS A 63 -3.29 -4.29 -2.66
CA LYS A 63 -4.57 -3.78 -2.14
C LYS A 63 -4.53 -3.65 -0.62
N ILE A 64 -4.13 -4.69 0.11
CA ILE A 64 -4.12 -4.65 1.58
C ILE A 64 -3.10 -3.64 2.12
N VAL A 65 -1.94 -3.50 1.46
CA VAL A 65 -0.95 -2.47 1.81
C VAL A 65 -1.51 -1.07 1.59
N PHE A 66 -2.17 -0.83 0.45
CA PHE A 66 -2.80 0.46 0.18
C PHE A 66 -3.87 0.80 1.21
N ILE A 67 -4.76 -0.15 1.54
CA ILE A 67 -5.79 0.01 2.58
C ILE A 67 -5.16 0.31 3.95
N TYR A 68 -4.11 -0.44 4.32
CA TYR A 68 -3.40 -0.21 5.58
C TYR A 68 -2.77 1.20 5.64
N LEU A 69 -2.16 1.66 4.55
CA LEU A 69 -1.61 3.02 4.49
C LEU A 69 -2.71 4.08 4.59
N CYS A 70 -3.86 3.87 3.93
CA CYS A 70 -5.04 4.74 4.08
C CYS A 70 -5.50 4.81 5.53
N ARG A 71 -5.56 3.66 6.23
CA ARG A 71 -5.88 3.58 7.66
C ARG A 71 -4.86 4.36 8.50
N CYS A 72 -3.57 4.16 8.26
CA CYS A 72 -2.51 4.88 8.98
C CYS A 72 -2.52 6.39 8.74
N ALA A 73 -3.04 6.85 7.61
CA ALA A 73 -3.10 8.26 7.26
C ALA A 73 -4.28 9.02 7.90
N ASN A 74 -5.19 8.33 8.60
CA ASN A 74 -6.32 8.82 9.42
C ASN A 74 -6.82 10.25 9.05
N ASN A 75 -7.67 10.36 8.03
CA ASN A 75 -8.17 11.62 7.45
C ASN A 75 -7.14 12.49 6.69
N GLY A 76 -6.18 11.84 6.02
CA GLY A 76 -5.82 12.28 4.66
C GLY A 76 -4.56 13.11 4.50
N LYS A 77 -3.50 12.89 5.29
CA LYS A 77 -2.23 13.58 4.98
C LYS A 77 -1.04 12.64 4.81
N THR A 78 -0.73 11.82 5.81
CA THR A 78 0.55 11.10 5.80
C THR A 78 0.54 9.88 6.71
N ALA A 79 1.06 8.76 6.22
CA ALA A 79 1.34 7.55 6.98
C ALA A 79 2.85 7.39 7.23
N PHE A 80 3.22 6.88 8.40
CA PHE A 80 4.63 6.69 8.81
C PHE A 80 5.01 5.24 9.19
N PRO A 81 4.34 4.17 8.73
CA PRO A 81 4.72 2.82 9.13
C PRO A 81 6.07 2.41 8.53
N SER A 82 6.86 1.63 9.27
CA SER A 82 8.02 0.94 8.71
C SER A 82 7.58 -0.21 7.80
N TYR A 83 8.46 -0.72 6.93
CA TYR A 83 8.16 -1.94 6.16
C TYR A 83 7.83 -3.14 7.06
N LYS A 84 8.47 -3.24 8.23
CA LYS A 84 8.18 -4.29 9.21
C LYS A 84 6.76 -4.14 9.77
N ASN A 85 6.33 -2.92 10.08
CA ASN A 85 4.96 -2.68 10.54
C ASN A 85 3.94 -2.99 9.44
N ILE A 86 4.22 -2.60 8.19
CA ILE A 86 3.38 -2.94 7.04
C ILE A 86 3.26 -4.45 6.90
N ALA A 87 4.39 -5.16 6.83
CA ALA A 87 4.45 -6.62 6.67
C ALA A 87 3.65 -7.34 7.77
N ASN A 88 3.87 -6.98 9.03
CA ASN A 88 3.19 -7.59 10.17
C ASN A 88 1.67 -7.30 10.17
N ASN A 89 1.27 -6.05 9.94
CA ASN A 89 -0.14 -5.66 9.98
C ASN A 89 -0.92 -6.14 8.74
N CYS A 90 -0.24 -6.38 7.63
CA CYS A 90 -0.83 -6.92 6.40
C CYS A 90 -0.67 -8.45 6.29
N SER A 91 -0.01 -9.12 7.25
CA SER A 91 0.29 -10.55 7.22
C SER A 91 0.97 -11.02 5.92
N ILE A 92 1.94 -10.23 5.42
CA ILE A 92 2.73 -10.54 4.22
C ILE A 92 4.22 -10.53 4.54
N SER A 93 5.03 -11.08 3.63
CA SER A 93 6.48 -11.01 3.77
C SER A 93 6.98 -9.56 3.67
N LEU A 94 8.13 -9.29 4.29
CA LEU A 94 8.79 -7.97 4.20
C LEU A 94 9.09 -7.59 2.74
N GLU A 95 9.43 -8.58 1.91
CA GLU A 95 9.72 -8.38 0.50
C GLU A 95 8.45 -8.04 -0.30
N SER A 96 7.35 -8.76 -0.06
CA SER A 96 6.05 -8.44 -0.64
C SER A 96 5.58 -7.04 -0.25
N ALA A 97 5.81 -6.63 1.00
CA ALA A 97 5.51 -5.27 1.45
C ALA A 97 6.34 -4.21 0.68
N ARG A 98 7.64 -4.45 0.45
CA ARG A 98 8.48 -3.53 -0.34
C ARG A 98 8.02 -3.46 -1.79
N GLN A 99 7.75 -4.61 -2.41
CA GLN A 99 7.27 -4.69 -3.79
C GLN A 99 5.95 -3.95 -3.95
N ALA A 100 4.99 -4.19 -3.05
CA ALA A 100 3.71 -3.48 -3.05
C ALA A 100 3.91 -1.95 -2.94
N ILE A 101 4.76 -1.48 -2.04
CA ILE A 101 5.08 -0.05 -1.90
C ILE A 101 5.68 0.53 -3.19
N ASN A 102 6.58 -0.21 -3.85
CA ASN A 102 7.18 0.26 -5.10
C ASN A 102 6.12 0.35 -6.21
N VAL A 103 5.32 -0.70 -6.43
CA VAL A 103 4.24 -0.69 -7.42
C VAL A 103 3.27 0.47 -7.18
N LEU A 104 2.84 0.69 -5.93
CA LEU A 104 1.94 1.79 -5.57
C LEU A 104 2.59 3.18 -5.81
N ALA A 105 3.89 3.32 -5.56
CA ALA A 105 4.61 4.58 -5.78
C ALA A 105 4.84 4.86 -7.27
N ASP A 106 5.26 3.86 -8.03
CA ASP A 106 5.53 3.95 -9.47
C ASP A 106 4.24 4.29 -10.24
N ASN A 107 3.11 3.74 -9.78
CA ASN A 107 1.79 4.01 -10.32
C ASN A 107 1.07 5.20 -9.64
N LYS A 108 1.78 5.99 -8.83
CA LYS A 108 1.31 7.26 -8.23
C LYS A 108 0.09 7.14 -7.31
N PHE A 109 -0.21 5.96 -6.79
CA PHE A 109 -1.19 5.78 -5.72
C PHE A 109 -0.70 6.36 -4.40
N ILE A 110 0.61 6.35 -4.17
CA ILE A 110 1.26 6.96 -3.00
C ILE A 110 2.49 7.76 -3.42
N LEU A 111 2.85 8.76 -2.62
CA LEU A 111 4.14 9.42 -2.69
C LEU A 111 4.99 8.98 -1.49
N LYS A 112 6.15 8.38 -1.76
CA LYS A 112 7.10 7.90 -0.76
C LYS A 112 8.21 8.93 -0.54
N LYS A 113 8.50 9.27 0.71
CA LYS A 113 9.61 10.13 1.13
C LYS A 113 10.35 9.49 2.30
N HIS A 114 11.63 9.81 2.44
CA HIS A 114 12.41 9.49 3.63
C HIS A 114 12.53 10.77 4.48
N ARG A 115 12.34 10.65 5.81
CA ARG A 115 12.58 11.77 6.72
C ARG A 115 14.09 11.93 6.91
N GLY A 116 14.68 13.01 6.39
CA GLY A 116 16.06 13.40 6.70
C GLY A 116 16.14 14.13 8.04
N TYR A 117 17.15 13.81 8.85
CA TYR A 117 17.55 14.59 10.02
C TYR A 117 18.62 15.60 9.58
N MET A 118 18.59 16.83 10.10
CA MET A 118 19.64 17.86 9.88
C MET A 118 20.92 17.43 10.60
N GLU A 119 22.09 17.47 9.93
CA GLU A 119 23.36 17.03 10.51
C GLU A 119 23.71 17.76 11.82
N ASP A 120 23.70 17.05 12.96
CA ASP A 120 24.51 17.40 14.12
C ASP A 120 25.81 16.61 14.00
N LYS A 121 26.90 17.28 13.62
CA LYS A 121 28.22 16.68 13.32
C LYS A 121 28.91 15.97 14.49
N GLU A 122 28.37 16.02 15.70
CA GLU A 122 29.05 15.55 16.92
C GLU A 122 28.64 14.17 17.43
N LEU A 123 27.51 13.59 17.01
CA LEU A 123 27.10 12.26 17.45
C LEU A 123 27.09 11.25 16.30
N GLN A 124 28.14 10.44 16.23
CA GLN A 124 28.26 9.24 15.36
C GLN A 124 27.27 8.13 15.76
N ARG A 125 25.98 8.43 15.87
CA ARG A 125 24.93 7.42 16.05
C ARG A 125 24.13 7.31 14.75
N THR A 126 24.10 6.12 14.16
CA THR A 126 23.30 5.79 12.98
C THR A 126 21.82 6.02 13.27
N LYS A 127 21.22 7.08 12.72
CA LYS A 127 19.81 7.44 12.96
C LYS A 127 18.88 6.63 12.06
N ASN A 128 17.76 6.16 12.63
CA ASN A 128 16.72 5.42 11.93
C ASN A 128 15.92 6.36 11.01
N TYR A 129 16.00 6.15 9.69
CA TYR A 129 15.13 6.83 8.72
C TYR A 129 13.71 6.25 8.81
N SER A 130 12.72 7.10 9.09
CA SER A 130 11.30 6.71 9.01
C SER A 130 10.80 6.90 7.58
N ASN A 131 10.13 5.90 7.02
CA ASN A 131 9.39 6.03 5.77
C ASN A 131 8.16 6.93 5.98
N ILE A 132 7.90 7.81 5.02
CA ILE A 132 6.76 8.71 4.97
C ILE A 132 5.99 8.42 3.68
N TYR A 133 4.69 8.15 3.78
CA TYR A 133 3.82 7.90 2.63
C TYR A 133 2.66 8.90 2.62
N LYS A 134 2.48 9.62 1.51
CA LYS A 134 1.29 10.45 1.28
C LYS A 134 0.37 9.74 0.31
N ILE A 135 -0.87 9.49 0.72
CA ILE A 135 -1.89 8.90 -0.15
C ILE A 135 -2.28 9.92 -1.21
N ASN A 136 -2.32 9.49 -2.47
CA ASN A 136 -2.85 10.32 -3.54
C ASN A 136 -4.36 10.07 -3.61
N ASN A 137 -5.18 11.07 -3.27
CA ASN A 137 -6.65 10.98 -3.28
C ASN A 137 -7.24 10.94 -4.71
N TYR A 138 -6.63 10.20 -5.64
CA TYR A 138 -7.15 10.07 -7.01
C TYR A 138 -8.61 9.55 -7.00
N ILE A 139 -8.97 8.74 -5.99
CA ILE A 139 -10.34 8.26 -5.74
C ILE A 139 -11.33 9.41 -5.49
N GLU A 140 -10.95 10.48 -4.77
CA GLU A 140 -11.84 11.62 -4.56
C GLU A 140 -12.01 12.47 -5.83
N ARG A 141 -10.98 12.54 -6.68
CA ARG A 141 -11.04 13.28 -7.95
C ARG A 141 -11.88 12.60 -9.02
N LEU A 142 -11.95 11.26 -9.01
CA LEU A 142 -12.83 10.52 -9.92
C LEU A 142 -14.31 10.75 -9.59
N LYS A 143 -14.67 10.83 -8.29
CA LYS A 143 -16.04 11.18 -7.86
C LYS A 143 -16.52 12.57 -8.29
N HIS A 144 -15.60 13.51 -8.53
CA HIS A 144 -15.90 14.88 -8.96
C HIS A 144 -15.87 15.08 -10.48
N LYS A 145 -15.46 14.08 -11.27
CA LYS A 145 -15.46 14.17 -12.74
C LYS A 145 -16.71 13.56 -13.39
N GLU A 146 -17.55 12.88 -12.62
CA GLU A 146 -18.84 12.32 -13.07
C GLU A 146 -20.06 13.16 -12.66
N ASN A 147 -19.84 14.39 -12.14
CA ASN A 147 -20.90 15.38 -11.87
C ASN A 147 -20.74 16.60 -12.77
#